data_AF-A0A956UUP4-F1
#
_entry.id   AF-A0A956UUP4-F1
#
_cell.length_a   1.000
_cell.length_b   1.000
_cell.length_c   1.000
_cell.angle_alpha   90.00
_cell.angle_beta   90.00
_cell.angle_gamma   90.00
#
_symmetry.space_group_name_H-M   'P 1'
#
loop_
_entity.id
_entity.type
_entity.pdbx_description
1 polymer ?
#
loop_
_entity_poly.entity_id
_entity_poly.type
_entity_poly.pdbx_seq_one_letter_code
_entity_poly.pdbx_strand_id
1 'polypeptide(L)'
;METVDVFTFVLILAIRGLVPFALFRWPFWGALACIAGDAADTIIIDAFGARPFGGHYHVLDKAFDTYYLAFECWIALHWQDRLARVTGVTLFLMRFSAVVLFEITAIRELFLLGANIFENFYIYIAGRLQIDRSYRIGSYRNLAIILVLVGAPKLLQEYVMHWRQSQTWKFVKHNILMWGG
;
A
#
# COMPACT_ATOMS: atom_id res chain seq x y z
N MET A 1 8.68 -3.37 -28.63
CA MET A 1 8.14 -2.50 -27.56
C MET A 1 8.02 -1.12 -28.17
N GLU A 2 6.83 -0.53 -28.16
CA GLU A 2 6.66 0.80 -28.76
C GLU A 2 7.41 1.85 -27.93
N THR A 3 7.89 2.92 -28.55
CA THR A 3 8.58 4.02 -27.85
C THR A 3 7.74 4.59 -26.70
N VAL A 4 6.41 4.60 -26.87
CA VAL A 4 5.44 5.05 -25.87
C VAL A 4 5.39 4.10 -24.67
N ASP A 5 5.46 2.78 -24.88
CA ASP A 5 5.51 1.81 -23.79
C ASP A 5 6.77 1.96 -22.93
N VAL A 6 7.92 2.18 -23.58
CA VAL A 6 9.21 2.36 -22.88
C VAL A 6 9.18 3.65 -22.08
N PHE A 7 8.69 4.74 -22.67
CA PHE A 7 8.57 6.02 -21.99
C PHE A 7 7.65 5.94 -20.76
N THR A 8 6.44 5.40 -20.92
CA THR A 8 5.48 5.23 -19.83
C THR A 8 6.05 4.36 -18.70
N PHE A 9 6.75 3.28 -19.05
CA PHE A 9 7.42 2.43 -18.07
C PHE A 9 8.49 3.19 -17.28
N VAL A 10 9.40 3.91 -17.96
CA VAL A 10 10.45 4.68 -17.29
C VAL A 10 9.84 5.77 -16.40
N LEU A 11 8.76 6.40 -16.83
CA LEU A 11 8.05 7.41 -16.05
C LEU A 11 7.49 6.81 -14.75
N ILE A 12 6.78 5.68 -14.82
CA ILE A 12 6.25 4.98 -13.65
C ILE A 12 7.39 4.56 -12.72
N LEU A 13 8.45 3.98 -13.28
CA LEU A 13 9.62 3.55 -12.53
C LEU A 13 10.30 4.71 -11.81
N ALA A 14 10.39 5.88 -12.45
CA ALA A 14 10.91 7.09 -11.84
C ALA A 14 9.99 7.59 -10.72
N ILE A 15 8.67 7.61 -10.92
CA ILE A 15 7.70 8.01 -9.90
C ILE A 15 7.80 7.07 -8.69
N ARG A 16 7.61 5.76 -8.89
CA ARG A 16 7.63 4.76 -7.80
C ARG A 16 8.99 4.61 -7.14
N GLY A 17 10.08 4.85 -7.87
CA GLY A 17 11.43 4.85 -7.32
C GLY A 17 11.72 6.09 -6.47
N LEU A 18 11.28 7.27 -6.89
CA LEU A 18 11.65 8.55 -6.27
C LEU A 18 10.69 9.02 -5.18
N VAL A 19 9.38 8.76 -5.32
CA VAL A 19 8.36 9.20 -4.35
C VAL A 19 8.62 8.67 -2.93
N PRO A 20 9.06 7.42 -2.71
CA PRO A 20 9.35 6.91 -1.36
C PRO A 20 10.43 7.70 -0.61
N PHE A 21 11.32 8.42 -1.29
CA PHE A 21 12.30 9.28 -0.62
C PHE A 21 11.64 10.45 0.13
N ALA A 22 10.43 10.87 -0.26
CA ALA A 22 9.66 11.87 0.47
C ALA A 22 9.33 11.43 1.91
N LEU A 23 9.27 10.10 2.17
CA LEU A 23 9.02 9.55 3.50
C LEU A 23 10.07 10.00 4.53
N PHE A 24 11.33 10.14 4.14
CA PHE A 24 12.39 10.56 5.07
C PHE A 24 12.21 12.00 5.57
N ARG A 25 11.66 12.87 4.72
CA ARG A 25 11.48 14.29 5.05
C ARG A 25 10.11 14.57 5.66
N TRP A 26 9.08 13.91 5.15
CA TRP A 26 7.68 14.04 5.56
C TRP A 26 7.03 12.65 5.64
N PRO A 27 7.16 11.93 6.78
CA PRO A 27 6.69 10.55 6.90
C PRO A 27 5.21 10.35 6.54
N PHE A 28 4.33 11.25 7.00
CA PHE A 28 2.90 11.17 6.72
C PHE A 28 2.56 11.51 5.25
N TRP A 29 3.02 12.66 4.77
CA TRP A 29 2.73 13.11 3.41
C TRP A 29 3.42 12.25 2.34
N GLY A 30 4.61 11.72 2.66
CA GLY A 30 5.33 10.78 1.81
C GLY A 30 4.57 9.47 1.62
N ALA A 31 3.95 8.93 2.68
CA ALA A 31 3.12 7.73 2.59
C ALA A 31 1.89 7.98 1.70
N LEU A 32 1.19 9.10 1.92
CA LEU A 32 0.07 9.49 1.06
C LEU A 32 0.49 9.70 -0.41
N ALA A 33 1.68 10.26 -0.64
CA ALA A 33 2.22 10.41 -1.98
C ALA A 33 2.54 9.06 -2.64
N CYS A 34 3.01 8.05 -1.89
CA CYS A 34 3.23 6.70 -2.39
C CYS A 34 1.91 6.05 -2.85
N ILE A 35 0.85 6.15 -2.03
CA ILE A 35 -0.50 5.69 -2.40
C ILE A 35 -1.01 6.40 -3.65
N ALA A 36 -0.84 7.73 -3.71
CA ALA A 36 -1.26 8.50 -4.86
C ALA A 36 -0.47 8.12 -6.13
N GLY A 37 0.82 7.81 -6.00
CA GLY A 37 1.67 7.31 -7.08
C GLY A 37 1.15 5.97 -7.64
N ASP A 38 0.78 5.04 -6.77
CA ASP A 38 0.19 3.75 -7.16
C ASP A 38 -1.11 3.93 -7.98
N ALA A 39 -2.02 4.78 -7.49
CA ALA A 39 -3.24 5.10 -8.21
C ALA A 39 -2.97 5.80 -9.55
N ALA A 40 -1.96 6.67 -9.61
CA ALA A 40 -1.59 7.42 -10.80
C ALA A 40 -1.08 6.52 -11.94
N ASP A 41 -0.49 5.36 -11.64
CA ASP A 41 -0.01 4.45 -12.69
C ASP A 41 -1.10 4.06 -13.67
N THR A 42 -2.28 3.70 -13.17
CA THR A 42 -3.41 3.33 -14.03
C THR A 42 -3.84 4.50 -14.91
N ILE A 43 -3.82 5.72 -14.37
CA ILE A 43 -4.16 6.95 -15.10
C ILE A 43 -3.13 7.23 -16.19
N ILE A 44 -1.84 7.09 -15.88
CA ILE A 44 -0.74 7.30 -16.82
C ILE A 44 -0.82 6.25 -17.95
N ILE A 45 -1.00 4.97 -17.62
CA ILE A 45 -1.10 3.89 -18.60
C ILE A 45 -2.28 4.14 -19.56
N ASP A 46 -3.45 4.49 -19.02
CA ASP A 46 -4.65 4.75 -19.82
C ASP A 46 -4.50 6.01 -20.68
N ALA A 47 -3.90 7.08 -20.13
CA ALA A 47 -3.67 8.34 -20.85
C ALA A 47 -2.73 8.19 -22.05
N PHE A 48 -1.71 7.34 -21.95
CA PHE A 48 -0.76 7.08 -23.03
C PHE A 48 -1.16 5.89 -23.93
N GLY A 49 -2.24 5.17 -23.60
CA GLY A 49 -2.66 3.95 -24.32
C GLY A 49 -1.60 2.85 -24.31
N ALA A 50 -0.65 2.93 -23.37
CA ALA A 50 0.53 2.08 -23.33
C ALA A 50 0.20 0.70 -22.75
N ARG A 51 0.94 -0.33 -23.14
CA ARG A 51 0.86 -1.67 -22.53
C ARG A 51 2.23 -2.12 -22.06
N PRO A 52 2.81 -1.44 -21.05
CA PRO A 52 4.15 -1.76 -20.59
C PRO A 52 4.24 -3.22 -20.14
N PHE A 53 5.15 -3.97 -20.78
CA PHE A 53 5.60 -5.33 -20.39
C PHE A 53 4.55 -6.45 -20.32
N GLY A 54 3.50 -6.46 -21.14
CA GLY A 54 2.79 -7.69 -21.55
C GLY A 54 2.49 -8.75 -20.47
N GLY A 55 2.17 -8.35 -19.23
CA GLY A 55 1.88 -9.26 -18.11
C GLY A 55 2.97 -9.40 -17.02
N HIS A 56 4.21 -8.94 -17.24
CA HIS A 56 5.27 -8.93 -16.21
C HIS A 56 5.24 -7.71 -15.30
N TYR A 57 4.41 -6.71 -15.62
CA TYR A 57 4.20 -5.51 -14.80
C TYR A 57 3.77 -5.85 -13.36
N HIS A 58 3.00 -6.91 -13.17
CA HIS A 58 2.50 -7.33 -11.87
C HIS A 58 3.61 -7.73 -10.87
N VAL A 59 4.74 -8.28 -11.36
CA VAL A 59 5.87 -8.62 -10.48
C VAL A 59 6.62 -7.36 -10.06
N LEU A 60 6.79 -6.43 -11.00
CA LEU A 60 7.43 -5.14 -10.77
C LEU A 60 6.60 -4.27 -9.78
N ASP A 61 5.29 -4.26 -9.98
CA ASP A 61 4.32 -3.57 -9.12
C ASP A 61 4.41 -4.04 -7.66
N LYS A 62 4.39 -5.36 -7.43
CA LYS A 62 4.62 -5.95 -6.10
C LYS A 62 5.98 -5.61 -5.48
N ALA A 63 7.02 -5.55 -6.32
CA ALA A 63 8.35 -5.20 -5.86
C ALA A 63 8.40 -3.74 -5.39
N PHE A 64 7.76 -2.82 -6.12
CA PHE A 64 7.62 -1.42 -5.72
C PHE A 64 6.76 -1.25 -4.47
N ASP A 65 5.69 -2.03 -4.35
CA ASP A 65 4.88 -2.06 -3.12
C ASP A 65 5.74 -2.44 -1.92
N THR A 66 6.47 -3.55 -2.01
CA THR A 66 7.34 -4.01 -0.93
C THR A 66 8.46 -3.00 -0.64
N TYR A 67 8.98 -2.34 -1.68
CA TYR A 67 10.04 -1.34 -1.58
C TYR A 67 9.61 -0.13 -0.73
N TYR A 68 8.48 0.52 -1.03
CA TYR A 68 8.09 1.69 -0.23
C TYR A 68 7.69 1.31 1.19
N LEU A 69 7.03 0.16 1.38
CA LEU A 69 6.66 -0.32 2.72
C LEU A 69 7.89 -0.63 3.58
N ALA A 70 8.99 -1.04 2.96
CA ALA A 70 10.26 -1.21 3.67
C ALA A 70 10.80 0.13 4.19
N PHE A 71 10.61 1.23 3.46
CA PHE A 71 10.97 2.58 3.92
C PHE A 71 10.07 3.03 5.09
N GLU A 72 8.78 2.76 5.02
CA GLU A 72 7.85 3.01 6.13
C GLU A 72 8.26 2.21 7.37
N CYS A 73 8.59 0.93 7.21
CA CYS A 73 9.08 0.08 8.29
C CYS A 73 10.39 0.63 8.88
N TRP A 74 11.31 1.09 8.03
CA TRP A 74 12.54 1.74 8.46
C TRP A 74 12.26 2.97 9.34
N ILE A 75 11.30 3.81 8.97
CA ILE A 75 10.91 4.96 9.77
C ILE A 75 10.22 4.52 11.07
N ALA A 76 9.39 3.48 11.02
CA ALA A 76 8.71 2.92 12.19
C ALA A 76 9.70 2.36 13.23
N LEU A 77 10.86 1.84 12.81
CA LEU A 77 11.95 1.44 13.70
C LEU A 77 12.49 2.59 14.57
N HIS A 78 12.35 3.83 14.11
CA HIS A 78 12.83 5.02 14.81
C HIS A 78 11.75 5.69 15.68
N TRP A 79 10.54 5.13 15.76
CA TRP A 79 9.52 5.64 16.67
C TRP A 79 9.92 5.47 18.14
N GLN A 80 9.63 6.51 18.92
CA GLN A 80 9.93 6.59 20.35
C GLN A 80 9.07 5.63 21.17
N ASP A 81 7.80 5.45 20.77
CA ASP A 81 6.89 4.52 21.42
C ASP A 81 7.22 3.07 21.04
N ARG A 82 7.59 2.26 22.04
CA ARG A 82 7.97 0.86 21.84
C ARG A 82 6.83 0.02 21.27
N LEU A 83 5.58 0.27 21.68
CA LEU A 83 4.42 -0.49 21.21
C LEU A 83 4.16 -0.19 19.74
N ALA A 84 4.19 1.09 19.35
CA ALA A 84 4.06 1.51 17.97
C ALA A 84 5.15 0.88 17.10
N ARG A 85 6.41 0.96 17.54
CA ARG A 85 7.55 0.39 16.82
C ARG A 85 7.43 -1.12 16.62
N VAL A 86 7.23 -1.88 17.70
CA VAL A 86 7.13 -3.35 17.63
C VAL A 86 5.94 -3.75 16.77
N THR A 87 4.79 -3.09 16.94
CA THR A 87 3.59 -3.40 16.14
C THR A 87 3.82 -3.11 14.67
N GLY A 88 4.41 -1.95 14.33
CA GLY A 88 4.72 -1.58 12.95
C GLY A 88 5.62 -2.61 12.28
N VAL A 89 6.71 -3.01 12.93
CA VAL A 89 7.63 -4.04 12.42
C VAL A 89 6.94 -5.39 12.28
N THR A 90 6.17 -5.82 13.28
CA THR A 90 5.46 -7.10 13.24
C THR A 90 4.44 -7.14 12.09
N LEU A 91 3.67 -6.07 11.90
CA LEU A 91 2.70 -5.98 10.80
C LEU A 91 3.41 -5.97 9.44
N PHE A 92 4.53 -5.27 9.31
CA PHE A 92 5.36 -5.30 8.10
C PHE A 92 5.88 -6.71 7.81
N LEU A 93 6.45 -7.40 8.81
CA LEU A 93 6.97 -8.75 8.65
C LEU A 93 5.86 -9.75 8.29
N MET A 94 4.69 -9.62 8.91
CA MET A 94 3.51 -10.43 8.57
C MET A 94 3.11 -10.21 7.11
N ARG A 95 3.05 -8.95 6.65
CA ARG A 95 2.76 -8.63 5.24
C ARG A 95 3.83 -9.16 4.28
N PHE A 96 5.10 -8.92 4.58
CA PHE A 96 6.21 -9.40 3.76
C PHE A 96 6.19 -10.93 3.64
N SER A 97 5.98 -11.62 4.76
CA SER A 97 5.85 -13.08 4.78
C SER A 97 4.65 -13.55 3.95
N ALA A 98 3.52 -12.86 4.00
CA ALA A 98 2.36 -13.17 3.17
C ALA A 98 2.67 -13.02 1.66
N VAL A 99 3.40 -11.98 1.26
CA VAL A 99 3.86 -11.81 -0.13
C VAL A 99 4.79 -12.96 -0.56
N VAL A 100 5.79 -13.29 0.26
CA VAL A 100 6.72 -14.39 -0.03
C VAL A 100 5.99 -15.74 -0.13
N LEU A 101 5.08 -16.02 0.80
CA LEU A 101 4.27 -17.24 0.78
C LEU A 101 3.33 -17.28 -0.42
N PHE A 102 2.78 -16.13 -0.84
CA PHE A 102 1.97 -16.04 -2.05
C PHE A 102 2.77 -16.41 -3.29
N GLU A 103 4.01 -15.92 -3.44
CA GLU A 103 4.84 -16.26 -4.61
C GLU A 103 5.16 -17.77 -4.68
N ILE A 104 5.26 -18.45 -3.54
CA ILE A 104 5.53 -19.90 -3.47
C ILE A 104 4.27 -20.73 -3.72
N THR A 105 3.13 -20.32 -3.15
CA THR A 105 1.92 -21.14 -3.08
C THR A 105 0.84 -20.76 -4.08
N ALA A 106 0.90 -19.55 -4.62
CA ALA A 106 -0.14 -18.89 -5.43
C ALA A 106 -1.52 -18.79 -4.75
N ILE A 107 -1.60 -18.95 -3.43
CA ILE A 107 -2.83 -18.90 -2.63
C ILE A 107 -3.23 -17.45 -2.39
N ARG A 108 -4.31 -16.98 -3.04
CA ARG A 108 -4.79 -15.59 -2.97
C ARG A 108 -5.28 -15.19 -1.58
N GLU A 109 -5.72 -16.16 -0.79
CA GLU A 109 -6.22 -15.99 0.58
C GLU A 109 -5.13 -15.47 1.53
N LEU A 110 -3.85 -15.65 1.17
CA LEU A 110 -2.74 -15.05 1.91
C LEU A 110 -2.78 -13.52 1.88
N PHE A 111 -3.45 -12.88 0.91
CA PHE A 111 -3.67 -11.43 0.89
C PHE A 111 -4.68 -10.95 1.93
N LEU A 112 -5.56 -11.82 2.46
CA LEU A 112 -6.39 -11.47 3.64
C LEU A 112 -5.52 -11.35 4.88
N LEU A 113 -4.51 -12.21 5.01
CA LEU A 113 -3.53 -12.17 6.11
C LEU A 113 -2.53 -11.04 5.90
N GLY A 114 -2.08 -10.85 4.66
CA GLY A 114 -1.24 -9.73 4.24
C GLY A 114 -2.02 -8.45 3.96
N ALA A 115 -3.30 -8.39 4.35
CA ALA A 115 -4.15 -7.23 4.13
C ALA A 115 -3.40 -6.00 4.65
N ASN A 116 -3.60 -4.89 3.97
CA ASN A 116 -2.77 -3.71 4.06
C ASN A 116 -2.97 -2.90 5.38
N ILE A 117 -3.02 -3.62 6.52
CA ILE A 117 -3.17 -3.13 7.87
C ILE A 117 -1.92 -2.38 8.28
N PHE A 118 -0.73 -2.82 7.82
CA PHE A 118 0.53 -2.14 8.08
C PHE A 118 0.53 -0.70 7.56
N GLU A 119 0.21 -0.46 6.29
CA GLU A 119 0.21 0.89 5.69
C GLU A 119 -0.80 1.80 6.41
N ASN A 120 -2.02 1.31 6.66
CA ASN A 120 -3.02 2.09 7.40
C ASN A 120 -2.57 2.40 8.84
N PHE A 121 -1.96 1.44 9.52
CA PHE A 121 -1.39 1.64 10.85
C PHE A 121 -0.25 2.66 10.81
N TYR A 122 0.63 2.55 9.81
CA TYR A 122 1.74 3.48 9.62
C TYR A 122 1.24 4.90 9.40
N ILE A 123 0.30 5.11 8.47
CA ILE A 123 -0.30 6.41 8.18
C ILE A 123 -1.00 6.98 9.41
N TYR A 124 -1.72 6.16 10.16
CA TYR A 124 -2.36 6.60 11.40
C TYR A 124 -1.33 7.13 12.41
N ILE A 125 -0.28 6.35 12.70
CA ILE A 125 0.75 6.76 13.67
C ILE A 125 1.55 7.97 13.15
N ALA A 126 1.96 7.95 11.87
CA ALA A 126 2.68 9.05 11.24
C ALA A 126 1.85 10.35 11.26
N GLY A 127 0.54 10.26 11.00
CA GLY A 127 -0.39 11.39 11.08
C GLY A 127 -0.57 11.91 12.51
N ARG A 128 -0.66 11.01 13.50
CA ARG A 128 -0.68 11.40 14.92
C ARG A 128 0.61 12.10 15.33
N LEU A 129 1.77 11.59 14.91
CA LEU A 129 3.08 12.20 15.18
C LEU A 129 3.28 13.53 14.45
N GLN A 130 2.63 13.72 13.30
CA GLN A 130 2.63 14.98 12.56
C GLN A 130 1.86 16.08 13.32
N ILE A 131 0.77 15.72 13.99
CA ILE A 131 -0.05 16.64 14.80
C ILE A 131 0.61 16.86 16.17
N ASP A 132 1.01 15.78 16.82
CA ASP A 132 1.62 15.77 18.15
C ASP A 132 2.83 14.81 18.18
N ARG A 133 4.04 15.39 18.17
CA ARG A 133 5.30 14.63 18.20
C ARG A 133 5.53 13.86 19.49
N SER A 134 4.80 14.19 20.55
CA SER A 134 4.89 13.50 21.85
C SER A 134 3.92 12.33 21.98
N TYR A 135 3.09 12.09 20.95
CA TYR A 135 2.09 11.04 20.96
C TYR A 135 2.69 9.66 21.25
N ARG A 136 2.02 8.94 22.15
CA ARG A 136 2.35 7.56 22.56
C ARG A 136 1.06 6.76 22.63
N ILE A 137 1.12 5.48 22.28
CA ILE A 137 -0.07 4.61 22.33
C ILE A 137 -0.43 4.31 23.79
N GLY A 138 0.59 4.15 24.63
CA GLY A 138 0.49 4.06 26.09
C GLY A 138 -0.10 2.76 26.65
N SER A 139 -0.94 2.03 25.90
CA SER A 139 -1.59 0.80 26.38
C SER A 139 -1.93 -0.17 25.25
N TYR A 140 -1.84 -1.48 25.54
CA TYR A 140 -2.29 -2.56 24.64
C TYR A 140 -3.76 -2.48 24.28
N ARG A 141 -4.62 -1.94 25.16
CA ARG A 141 -6.05 -1.74 24.86
C ARG A 141 -6.23 -0.71 23.74
N ASN A 142 -5.52 0.42 23.84
CA ASN A 142 -5.57 1.46 22.82
C ASN A 142 -4.99 0.95 21.50
N LEU A 143 -3.90 0.17 21.58
CA LEU A 143 -3.33 -0.50 20.41
C LEU A 143 -4.36 -1.39 19.72
N ALA A 144 -5.07 -2.25 20.47
CA ALA A 144 -6.10 -3.12 19.92
C ALA A 144 -7.22 -2.32 19.25
N ILE A 145 -7.68 -1.23 19.88
CA ILE A 145 -8.69 -0.34 19.29
C ILE A 145 -8.18 0.26 17.97
N ILE A 146 -6.94 0.78 17.95
CA ILE A 146 -6.33 1.34 16.74
C ILE A 146 -6.26 0.27 15.63
N LEU A 147 -5.78 -0.94 15.95
CA LEU A 147 -5.67 -2.04 14.99
C LEU A 147 -7.02 -2.47 14.44
N VAL A 148 -8.06 -2.50 15.26
CA VAL A 148 -9.42 -2.77 14.79
C VAL A 148 -9.90 -1.63 13.89
N LEU A 149 -9.68 -0.36 14.28
CA LEU A 149 -10.11 0.79 13.49
C LEU A 149 -9.41 0.86 12.12
N VAL A 150 -8.10 0.59 12.06
CA VAL A 150 -7.34 0.62 10.80
C VAL A 150 -7.46 -0.66 9.98
N GLY A 151 -7.67 -1.79 10.65
CA GLY A 151 -7.68 -3.12 10.03
C GLY A 151 -9.07 -3.60 9.60
N ALA A 152 -10.12 -3.35 10.40
CA ALA A 152 -11.46 -3.85 10.12
C ALA A 152 -12.03 -3.36 8.77
N PRO A 153 -11.92 -2.07 8.39
CA PRO A 153 -12.39 -1.62 7.09
C PRO A 153 -11.68 -2.33 5.94
N LYS A 154 -10.38 -2.62 6.10
CA LYS A 154 -9.56 -3.24 5.06
C LYS A 154 -9.84 -4.73 4.93
N LEU A 155 -9.98 -5.43 6.06
CA LEU A 155 -10.38 -6.83 6.08
C LEU A 155 -11.78 -7.04 5.51
N LEU A 156 -12.73 -6.14 5.83
CA LEU A 156 -14.06 -6.15 5.24
C LEU A 156 -14.00 -5.89 3.72
N GLN A 157 -13.21 -4.91 3.28
CA GLN A 157 -13.00 -4.64 1.86
C GLN A 157 -12.46 -5.88 1.14
N GLU A 158 -11.40 -6.48 1.67
CA GLU A 158 -10.75 -7.66 1.09
C GLU A 158 -11.70 -8.86 1.07
N TYR A 159 -12.43 -9.11 2.16
CA TYR A 159 -13.44 -10.16 2.26
C TYR A 159 -14.55 -10.00 1.20
N VAL A 160 -15.05 -8.77 1.02
CA VAL A 160 -16.06 -8.47 0.00
C VAL A 160 -15.50 -8.69 -1.41
N MET A 161 -14.26 -8.27 -1.69
CA MET A 161 -13.63 -8.51 -3.00
C MET A 161 -13.44 -10.00 -3.28
N HIS A 162 -13.02 -10.76 -2.28
CA HIS A 162 -12.75 -12.19 -2.41
C HIS A 162 -14.04 -13.00 -2.65
N TRP A 163 -15.09 -12.71 -1.87
CA TRP A 163 -16.35 -13.45 -1.99
C TRP A 163 -17.20 -13.04 -3.20
N ARG A 164 -17.12 -11.77 -3.64
CA ARG A 164 -17.89 -11.28 -4.79
C ARG A 164 -17.14 -11.36 -6.13
N GLN A 165 -15.86 -11.74 -6.18
CA GLN A 165 -15.01 -11.70 -7.39
C GLN A 165 -15.09 -10.38 -8.17
N SER A 166 -15.52 -9.31 -7.49
CA SER A 166 -15.81 -8.02 -8.10
C SER A 166 -14.57 -7.16 -7.94
N GLN A 167 -13.82 -6.97 -9.02
CA GLN A 167 -12.84 -5.91 -9.09
C GLN A 167 -13.57 -4.61 -8.71
N THR A 168 -13.22 -4.02 -7.56
CA THR A 168 -13.86 -2.81 -7.05
C THR A 168 -13.86 -1.68 -8.10
N TRP A 169 -12.85 -1.68 -8.98
CA TRP A 169 -12.79 -0.82 -10.15
C TRP A 169 -13.94 -1.02 -11.14
N LYS A 170 -14.33 -2.27 -11.45
CA LYS A 170 -15.53 -2.55 -12.27
C LYS A 170 -16.81 -2.10 -11.57
N PHE A 171 -16.95 -2.33 -10.26
CA PHE A 171 -18.14 -1.90 -9.53
C PHE A 171 -18.27 -0.37 -9.48
N VAL A 172 -17.20 0.35 -9.17
CA VAL A 172 -17.17 1.82 -9.14
C VAL A 172 -17.35 2.40 -10.55
N LYS A 173 -16.67 1.83 -11.56
CA LYS A 173 -16.84 2.22 -12.98
C LYS A 173 -18.29 2.05 -13.45
N HIS A 174 -18.94 0.94 -13.09
CA HIS A 174 -20.28 0.61 -13.58
C HIS A 174 -21.42 1.25 -12.77
N ASN A 175 -21.26 1.43 -11.45
CA ASN A 175 -22.35 1.89 -10.57
C ASN A 175 -22.23 3.35 -10.13
N ILE A 176 -21.03 3.93 -10.11
CA ILE A 176 -20.80 5.31 -9.62
C ILE A 176 -20.37 6.24 -10.74
N LEU A 177 -19.40 5.82 -11.58
CA LEU A 177 -18.82 6.67 -12.60
C LEU A 177 -19.58 6.65 -13.95
N MET A 178 -20.47 5.69 -14.18
CA MET A 178 -21.26 5.50 -15.44
C MET A 178 -20.48 5.83 -16.73
N TRP A 179 -19.18 5.56 -16.77
CA TRP A 179 -18.37 5.80 -17.96
C TRP A 179 -18.43 4.54 -18.81
N GLY A 180 -19.23 4.62 -19.88
CA GLY A 180 -19.68 3.49 -20.69
C GLY A 180 -18.58 2.74 -21.45
N GLY A 181 -18.94 1.50 -21.84
CA GLY A 181 -18.19 0.60 -22.72
C GLY A 181 -17.49 -0.53 -21.99
#